data_AF-A0A955B1W1-F1
#
_entry.id   AF-A0A955B1W1-F1
#
_cell.length_a   1.000
_cell.length_b   1.000
_cell.length_c   1.000
_cell.angle_alpha   90.00
_cell.angle_beta   90.00
_cell.angle_gamma   90.00
#
_symmetry.space_group_name_H-M   'P 1'
#
loop_
_entity.id
_entity.type
_entity.pdbx_description
1 polymer ?
#
loop_
_entity_poly.entity_id
_entity_poly.type
_entity_poly.pdbx_seq_one_letter_code
_entity_poly.pdbx_strand_id
1 'polypeptide(L)'
;RRGIPITLALVYKLVAEPLGLTVEGINAPGHFLARIHAGDDTLLVDPFFHGQMLSQEEAYDRIGQVTGRPVVQADVLLQPASHVQWLSRMLANLQNIFASRQDAESLAAMSELHSLLEDAY
;
A
#
# COMPACT_ATOMS: atom_id res chain seq x y z
N ARG A 1 8.79 -15.66 1.81
CA ARG A 1 8.00 -14.40 1.82
C ARG A 1 7.16 -14.40 0.56
N ARG A 2 5.83 -14.53 0.65
CA ARG A 2 4.92 -14.50 -0.50
C ARG A 2 3.95 -13.33 -0.27
N GLY A 3 3.74 -12.49 -1.28
CA GLY A 3 2.87 -11.31 -1.22
C GLY A 3 3.63 -10.01 -1.49
N ILE A 4 2.92 -9.02 -2.00
CA ILE A 4 3.39 -7.64 -2.20
C ILE A 4 2.83 -6.74 -1.09
N PRO A 5 3.47 -5.61 -0.75
CA PRO A 5 3.10 -4.79 0.42
C PRO A 5 1.60 -4.48 0.53
N ILE A 6 0.99 -4.05 -0.57
CA ILE A 6 -0.44 -3.70 -0.62
C ILE A 6 -1.35 -4.90 -0.30
N THR A 7 -1.05 -6.08 -0.85
CA THR A 7 -1.86 -7.28 -0.57
C THR A 7 -1.76 -7.73 0.89
N LEU A 8 -0.59 -7.56 1.52
CA LEU A 8 -0.43 -7.90 2.93
C LEU A 8 -1.16 -6.90 3.83
N ALA A 9 -1.14 -5.60 3.50
CA ALA A 9 -1.97 -4.62 4.19
C ALA A 9 -3.47 -4.93 4.07
N LEU A 10 -3.93 -5.44 2.91
CA LEU A 10 -5.31 -5.88 2.74
C LEU A 10 -5.63 -7.08 3.65
N VAL A 11 -4.72 -8.04 3.81
CA VAL A 11 -4.90 -9.15 4.75
C VAL A 11 -5.04 -8.62 6.18
N TYR A 12 -4.22 -7.66 6.60
CA TYR A 12 -4.37 -7.01 7.91
C TYR A 12 -5.78 -6.42 8.08
N LYS A 13 -6.26 -5.67 7.07
CA LYS A 13 -7.61 -5.09 7.08
C LYS A 13 -8.69 -6.16 7.23
N LEU A 14 -8.66 -7.20 6.37
CA LEU A 14 -9.67 -8.27 6.35
C LEU A 14 -9.67 -9.13 7.63
N VAL A 15 -8.55 -9.24 8.33
CA VAL A 15 -8.43 -10.04 9.56
C VAL A 15 -8.77 -9.20 10.80
N ALA A 16 -8.34 -7.93 10.85
CA ALA A 16 -8.49 -7.08 12.02
C ALA A 16 -9.89 -6.45 12.14
N GLU A 17 -10.53 -6.10 11.02
CA GLU A 17 -11.87 -5.49 11.05
C GLU A 17 -12.95 -6.37 11.69
N PRO A 18 -13.01 -7.69 11.42
CA PRO A 18 -13.92 -8.58 12.15
C PRO A 18 -13.68 -8.64 13.66
N LEU A 19 -12.49 -8.24 14.14
CA LEU A 19 -12.14 -8.19 15.56
C LEU A 19 -12.48 -6.83 16.21
N GLY A 20 -13.12 -5.93 15.47
CA GLY A 20 -13.50 -4.59 15.96
C GLY A 20 -12.40 -3.54 15.87
N LEU A 21 -11.33 -3.81 15.12
CA LEU A 21 -10.25 -2.85 14.86
C LEU A 21 -10.52 -2.11 13.53
N THR A 22 -10.12 -0.84 13.44
CA THR A 22 -10.16 -0.13 12.15
C THR A 22 -8.80 -0.19 11.48
N VAL A 23 -8.75 -0.51 10.19
CA VAL A 23 -7.49 -0.54 9.44
C VAL A 23 -7.54 0.37 8.21
N GLU A 24 -6.59 1.30 8.17
CA GLU A 24 -6.30 2.17 7.03
C GLU A 24 -5.05 1.66 6.30
N GLY A 25 -5.09 1.62 4.97
CA GLY A 25 -3.87 1.47 4.18
C GLY A 25 -3.17 2.80 4.05
N ILE A 26 -1.86 2.84 4.16
CA ILE A 26 -1.08 4.08 4.04
C ILE A 26 -0.29 4.05 2.73
N ASN A 27 -0.62 5.00 1.85
CA ASN A 27 -0.04 5.09 0.52
C ASN A 27 1.28 5.85 0.55
N ALA A 28 2.38 5.15 0.82
CA ALA A 28 3.71 5.75 0.86
C ALA A 28 4.48 5.59 -0.48
N PRO A 29 5.38 6.51 -0.84
CA PRO A 29 6.24 6.35 -2.02
C PRO A 29 7.04 5.04 -1.97
N GLY A 30 6.91 4.21 -3.01
CA GLY A 30 7.61 2.93 -3.11
C GLY A 30 7.18 1.85 -2.11
N HIS A 31 6.29 2.16 -1.15
CA HIS A 31 5.95 1.26 -0.05
C HIS A 31 4.45 1.29 0.30
N PHE A 32 3.96 0.40 1.15
CA PHE A 32 2.55 0.43 1.58
C PHE A 32 2.44 -0.11 3.01
N LEU A 33 1.94 0.72 3.93
CA LEU A 33 1.84 0.40 5.36
C LEU A 33 0.38 0.19 5.77
N ALA A 34 0.16 -0.33 6.97
CA ALA A 34 -1.16 -0.42 7.59
C ALA A 34 -1.18 0.42 8.87
N ARG A 35 -2.18 1.28 9.03
CA ARG A 35 -2.48 1.94 10.30
C ARG A 35 -3.66 1.25 10.94
N ILE A 36 -3.49 0.80 12.18
CA ILE A 36 -4.49 0.06 12.95
C ILE A 36 -4.94 0.96 14.10
N HIS A 37 -6.24 1.12 14.25
CA HIS A 37 -6.85 1.80 15.39
C HIS A 37 -7.48 0.78 16.33
N ALA A 38 -7.12 0.85 17.61
CA ALA A 38 -7.60 0.01 18.69
C ALA A 38 -8.08 0.89 19.84
N GLY A 39 -9.33 1.35 19.78
CA GLY A 39 -9.81 2.40 20.69
C GLY A 39 -9.09 3.71 20.43
N ASP A 40 -8.47 4.27 21.47
CA ASP A 40 -7.68 5.52 21.38
C ASP A 40 -6.24 5.29 20.88
N ASP A 41 -5.80 4.03 20.82
CA ASP A 41 -4.46 3.68 20.36
C ASP A 41 -4.41 3.60 18.84
N THR A 42 -3.32 4.13 18.27
CA THR A 42 -3.03 4.07 16.83
C THR A 42 -1.64 3.48 16.62
N LEU A 43 -1.57 2.42 15.80
CA LEU A 43 -0.36 1.68 15.50
C LEU A 43 -0.07 1.74 14.01
N LEU A 44 1.13 2.17 13.63
CA LEU A 44 1.61 2.05 12.26
C LEU A 44 2.40 0.74 12.14
N VAL A 45 2.04 -0.08 11.15
CA VAL A 45 2.60 -1.40 10.93
C VAL A 45 3.11 -1.52 9.50
N ASP A 46 4.21 -2.23 9.34
CA ASP A 46 4.75 -2.64 8.05
C ASP A 46 4.48 -4.13 7.81
N PRO A 47 3.40 -4.49 7.09
CA PRO A 47 3.05 -5.88 6.83
C PRO A 47 4.09 -6.62 6.00
N PHE A 48 4.87 -5.90 5.19
CA PHE A 48 5.85 -6.50 4.29
C PHE A 48 7.17 -6.82 4.99
N PHE A 49 7.59 -5.95 5.92
CA PHE A 49 8.76 -6.16 6.77
C PHE A 49 8.37 -6.82 8.10
N HIS A 50 7.83 -8.04 8.00
CA HIS A 50 7.54 -8.93 9.13
C HIS A 50 6.53 -8.39 10.16
N GLY A 51 5.67 -7.46 9.77
CA GLY A 51 4.67 -6.89 10.67
C GLY A 51 5.27 -5.98 11.73
N GLN A 52 6.43 -5.37 11.45
CA GLN A 52 7.07 -4.43 12.36
C GLN A 52 6.15 -3.26 12.69
N MET A 53 6.05 -2.94 13.98
CA MET A 53 5.42 -1.71 14.46
C MET A 53 6.42 -0.57 14.31
N LEU A 54 5.99 0.53 13.72
CA LEU A 54 6.84 1.68 13.41
C LEU A 54 6.32 2.91 14.14
N SER A 55 7.24 3.69 14.68
CA SER A 55 7.02 5.11 14.90
C SER A 55 6.91 5.86 13.56
N GLN A 56 6.47 7.11 13.59
CA GLN A 56 6.37 7.94 12.39
C GLN A 56 7.75 8.16 11.75
N GLU A 57 8.79 8.37 12.57
CA GLU A 57 10.18 8.56 12.13
C GLU A 57 10.71 7.30 11.43
N GLU A 58 10.53 6.12 12.03
CA GLU A 58 10.95 4.86 11.42
C GLU A 58 10.22 4.57 10.10
N ALA A 59 8.97 5.02 9.95
CA ALA A 59 8.26 4.94 8.68
C ALA A 59 8.89 5.83 7.61
N TYR A 60 9.28 7.07 7.92
CA TYR A 60 9.97 7.93 6.97
C TYR A 60 11.33 7.36 6.56
N ASP A 61 12.10 6.82 7.51
CA ASP A 61 13.37 6.16 7.23
C ASP A 61 13.19 4.94 6.32
N ARG A 62 12.14 4.14 6.57
CA ARG A 62 11.80 3.00 5.72
C ARG A 62 11.47 3.44 4.30
N ILE A 63 10.67 4.49 4.13
CA ILE A 63 10.34 5.05 2.81
C ILE A 63 11.63 5.53 2.11
N GLY A 64 12.55 6.17 2.83
CA GLY A 64 13.83 6.62 2.27
C GLY A 64 14.71 5.46 1.79
N GLN A 65 14.78 4.38 2.59
CA GLN A 65 15.50 3.16 2.21
C GLN A 65 14.90 2.50 0.97
N VAL A 66 13.56 2.39 0.89
CA VAL A 66 12.86 1.75 -0.23
C VAL A 66 12.97 2.57 -1.51
N THR A 67 12.92 3.90 -1.40
CA THR A 67 13.01 4.80 -2.56
C THR A 67 14.45 5.16 -2.96
N GLY A 68 15.44 4.82 -2.12
CA GLY A 68 16.85 5.15 -2.34
C GLY A 68 17.18 6.63 -2.19
N ARG A 69 16.32 7.43 -1.56
CA ARG A 69 16.51 8.88 -1.38
C ARG A 69 16.01 9.34 -0.01
N PRO A 70 16.65 10.31 0.65
CA PRO A 70 16.10 10.92 1.85
C PRO A 70 14.71 11.50 1.58
N VAL A 71 13.81 11.32 2.55
CA VAL A 71 12.41 11.76 2.45
C VAL A 71 12.23 12.94 3.38
N VAL A 72 11.63 14.01 2.88
CA VAL A 72 11.17 15.11 3.74
C VAL A 72 10.00 14.59 4.55
N GLN A 73 10.12 14.60 5.87
CA GLN A 73 9.06 14.19 6.78
C GLN A 73 7.86 15.13 6.57
N ALA A 74 6.78 14.60 6.01
CA ALA A 74 5.58 15.34 5.72
C ALA A 74 4.38 14.42 5.89
N ASP A 75 3.38 14.86 6.66
CA ASP A 75 2.20 14.06 7.00
C ASP A 75 1.41 13.60 5.76
N VAL A 76 1.57 14.31 4.63
CA VAL A 76 1.00 13.93 3.33
C VAL A 76 1.48 12.54 2.87
N LEU A 77 2.69 12.13 3.27
CA LEU A 77 3.28 10.84 2.89
C LEU A 77 2.72 9.66 3.67
N LEU A 78 2.03 9.94 4.78
CA LEU A 78 1.39 8.96 5.63
C LEU A 78 -0.14 9.11 5.60
N GLN A 79 -0.71 9.62 4.51
CA GLN A 79 -2.16 9.73 4.38
C GLN A 79 -2.81 8.36 4.15
N PRO A 80 -4.04 8.16 4.67
CA PRO A 80 -4.86 7.02 4.31
C PRO A 80 -5.07 6.95 2.81
N ALA A 81 -4.92 5.76 2.26
CA ALA A 81 -5.17 5.45 0.86
C ALA A 81 -6.68 5.35 0.63
N SER A 82 -7.20 6.12 -0.31
CA SER A 82 -8.58 5.95 -0.78
C SER A 82 -8.76 4.60 -1.50
N HIS A 83 -10.00 4.12 -1.60
CA HIS A 83 -10.29 2.90 -2.36
C HIS A 83 -9.78 2.96 -3.80
N VAL A 84 -9.85 4.13 -4.44
CA VAL A 84 -9.31 4.36 -5.79
C VAL A 84 -7.80 4.22 -5.81
N GLN A 85 -7.08 4.79 -4.83
CA GLN A 85 -5.62 4.65 -4.73
C GLN A 85 -5.19 3.20 -4.47
N TRP A 86 -5.96 2.44 -3.69
CA TRP A 86 -5.76 1.01 -3.50
C TRP A 86 -5.83 0.26 -4.84
N LEU A 87 -6.93 0.45 -5.57
CA LEU A 87 -7.16 -0.21 -6.87
C LEU A 87 -6.10 0.19 -7.90
N SER A 88 -5.81 1.48 -8.04
CA SER A 88 -4.77 1.99 -8.94
C SER A 88 -3.41 1.36 -8.65
N ARG A 89 -2.99 1.26 -7.38
CA ARG A 89 -1.73 0.59 -7.03
C ARG A 89 -1.76 -0.92 -7.28
N MET A 90 -2.89 -1.59 -7.08
CA MET A 90 -3.02 -3.01 -7.41
C MET A 90 -2.87 -3.23 -8.92
N LEU A 91 -3.52 -2.40 -9.75
CA LEU A 91 -3.41 -2.45 -11.21
C LEU A 91 -1.98 -2.17 -11.67
N ALA A 92 -1.32 -1.15 -11.14
CA ALA A 92 0.09 -0.87 -11.42
C ALA A 92 1.01 -2.05 -11.07
N ASN A 93 0.78 -2.72 -9.94
CA ASN A 93 1.53 -3.93 -9.59
C ASN A 93 1.30 -5.07 -10.60
N LEU A 94 0.07 -5.28 -11.06
CA LEU A 94 -0.27 -6.29 -12.05
C LEU A 94 0.33 -5.96 -13.42
N GLN A 95 0.26 -4.71 -13.86
CA GLN A 95 0.91 -4.24 -15.09
C GLN A 95 2.41 -4.55 -15.05
N ASN A 96 3.10 -4.22 -13.96
CA ASN A 96 4.53 -4.52 -13.80
C ASN A 96 4.82 -6.04 -13.87
N ILE A 97 3.97 -6.86 -13.24
CA ILE A 97 4.09 -8.32 -13.29
C ILE A 97 3.92 -8.83 -14.73
N PHE A 98 2.86 -8.42 -15.43
CA PHE A 98 2.58 -8.89 -16.79
C PHE A 98 3.60 -8.39 -17.80
N ALA A 99 4.06 -7.13 -17.66
CA ALA A 99 5.16 -6.59 -18.45
C ALA A 99 6.46 -7.43 -18.27
N SER A 100 6.82 -7.76 -17.02
CA SER A 100 8.02 -8.60 -16.75
C SER A 100 7.91 -10.01 -17.33
N ARG A 101 6.68 -10.51 -17.52
CA ARG A 101 6.39 -11.82 -18.11
C ARG A 101 6.21 -11.79 -19.63
N GLN A 102 6.28 -10.61 -20.25
CA GLN A 102 5.99 -10.39 -21.67
C GLN A 102 4.56 -10.84 -22.05
N ASP A 103 3.62 -10.78 -21.11
CA ASP A 103 2.20 -11.07 -21.32
C ASP A 103 1.48 -9.80 -21.76
N ALA A 104 1.49 -9.55 -23.08
CA ALA A 104 0.95 -8.33 -23.66
C ALA A 104 -0.57 -8.21 -23.53
N GLU A 105 -1.30 -9.33 -23.57
CA GLU A 105 -2.76 -9.34 -23.46
C GLU A 105 -3.21 -8.94 -22.05
N SER A 106 -2.66 -9.59 -21.02
CA SER A 106 -2.96 -9.24 -19.63
C SER A 106 -2.52 -7.81 -19.29
N LEU A 107 -1.36 -7.37 -19.81
CA LEU A 107 -0.89 -5.99 -19.63
C LEU A 107 -1.87 -4.97 -20.24
N ALA A 108 -2.37 -5.24 -21.45
CA ALA A 108 -3.34 -4.37 -22.11
C ALA A 108 -4.65 -4.29 -21.30
N ALA A 109 -5.17 -5.44 -20.84
CA ALA A 109 -6.37 -5.49 -20.02
C ALA A 109 -6.22 -4.69 -18.71
N MET A 110 -5.08 -4.82 -18.02
CA MET A 110 -4.84 -4.04 -16.79
C MET A 110 -4.67 -2.55 -17.07
N SER A 111 -4.11 -2.17 -18.22
CA SER A 111 -3.99 -0.77 -18.65
C SER A 111 -5.36 -0.14 -18.94
N GLU A 112 -6.25 -0.89 -19.59
CA GLU A 112 -7.63 -0.46 -19.84
C GLU A 112 -8.39 -0.23 -18.53
N LEU A 113 -8.35 -1.21 -17.61
CA LEU A 113 -9.01 -1.07 -16.30
C LEU A 113 -8.47 0.12 -15.50
N HIS A 114 -7.17 0.39 -15.59
CA HIS A 114 -6.56 1.52 -14.91
C HIS A 114 -7.03 2.85 -15.52
N SER A 115 -7.07 2.96 -16.85
CA SER A 115 -7.63 4.15 -17.52
C SER A 115 -9.09 4.41 -17.11
N LEU A 116 -9.93 3.37 -17.09
CA LEU A 116 -11.34 3.50 -16.70
C LEU A 116 -11.52 3.94 -15.24
N LEU A 117 -10.60 3.54 -14.36
CA LEU A 117 -10.61 3.97 -12.96
C LEU A 117 -10.25 5.46 -12.82
N GLU A 118 -9.30 5.94 -13.62
CA GLU A 118 -8.89 7.36 -13.65
C GLU A 118 -9.95 8.25 -14.29
N ASP A 119 -10.67 7.78 -15.31
CA ASP A 119 -11.74 8.55 -15.94
C ASP A 119 -12.98 8.72 -15.04
N ALA A 120 -13.16 7.83 -14.06
CA ALA A 120 -14.34 7.82 -13.18
C ALA A 120 -14.22 8.74 -11.94
N TYR A 121 -13.03 9.25 -11.60
CA TYR A 121 -12.76 9.97 -10.34
C TYR A 121 -11.77 11.12 -10.51
#